data_AF-A0A380RAW4-F1
#
_entry.id   AF-A0A380RAW4-F1
#
_cell.length_a   1.000
_cell.length_b   1.000
_cell.length_c   1.000
_cell.angle_alpha   90.00
_cell.angle_beta   90.00
_cell.angle_gamma   90.00
#
_symmetry.space_group_name_H-M   'P 1'
#
loop_
_entity.id
_entity.type
_entity.pdbx_description
1 polymer ?
#
loop_
_entity_poly.entity_id
_entity_poly.type
_entity_poly.pdbx_seq_one_letter_code
_entity_poly.pdbx_strand_id
1 'polypeptide(L)'
;MSRLEVLKNSLAKKEAKFDSYLQHHFDDVRSTNGQPLNDKRNGASTMKRWEKQNERLSELEKDIEKTKNAIEREEAKIAKVEKQEIPNFLIPFLESGELIQWRKYPNRFFVRGVEKGRIIWDEKTQKVLCSYHKSIPNQEQYTIFRKIFYKIKELNGENK
;
A
#
# COMPACT_ATOMS: atom_id res chain seq x y z
N MET A 1 4.95 -1.70 11.92
CA MET A 1 3.69 -1.15 11.36
C MET A 1 3.68 -1.43 9.86
N SER A 2 2.68 -2.15 9.36
CA SER A 2 2.57 -2.50 7.94
C SER A 2 2.08 -1.32 7.10
N ARG A 3 2.35 -1.32 5.78
CA ARG A 3 1.85 -0.28 4.86
C ARG A 3 0.33 -0.16 4.91
N LEU A 4 -0.38 -1.29 5.05
CA LEU A 4 -1.83 -1.33 5.12
C LEU A 4 -2.35 -0.66 6.40
N GLU A 5 -1.73 -0.93 7.55
CA GLU A 5 -2.04 -0.26 8.82
C GLU A 5 -1.86 1.26 8.73
N VAL A 6 -0.76 1.71 8.12
CA VAL A 6 -0.51 3.16 7.92
C VAL A 6 -1.63 3.80 7.10
N LEU A 7 -2.09 3.14 6.04
CA LEU A 7 -3.19 3.64 5.21
C LEU A 7 -4.51 3.67 5.96
N LYS A 8 -4.85 2.62 6.73
CA LYS A 8 -6.07 2.57 7.56
C LYS A 8 -6.07 3.65 8.63
N ASN A 9 -4.93 3.87 9.29
CA ASN A 9 -4.77 4.96 10.26
C ASN A 9 -4.89 6.35 9.60
N SER A 10 -4.37 6.51 8.39
CA SER A 10 -4.51 7.75 7.62
C SER A 10 -5.96 8.01 7.22
N LEU A 11 -6.68 6.97 6.79
CA LEU A 11 -8.10 7.04 6.46
C LEU A 11 -8.92 7.52 7.67
N ALA A 12 -8.75 6.88 8.83
CA ALA A 12 -9.48 7.24 10.05
C ALA A 12 -9.26 8.71 10.45
N LYS A 13 -8.03 9.22 10.32
CA LYS A 13 -7.73 10.65 10.58
C LYS A 13 -8.43 11.58 9.60
N LYS A 14 -8.53 11.20 8.32
CA LYS A 14 -9.21 12.00 7.29
C LYS A 14 -10.72 12.02 7.48
N GLU A 15 -11.31 10.87 7.82
CA GLU A 15 -12.74 10.74 8.14
C GLU A 15 -13.09 11.59 9.36
N ALA A 16 -12.33 11.47 10.46
CA ALA A 16 -12.54 12.32 11.64
C ALA A 16 -12.42 13.82 11.34
N LYS A 17 -11.50 14.21 10.45
CA LYS A 17 -11.37 15.60 9.99
C LYS A 17 -12.58 16.03 9.16
N PHE A 18 -13.06 15.19 8.25
CA PHE A 18 -14.26 15.46 7.45
C PHE A 18 -15.47 15.66 8.36
N ASP A 19 -15.69 14.76 9.33
CA ASP A 19 -16.81 14.84 10.27
C ASP A 19 -16.76 16.14 11.08
N SER A 20 -15.58 16.55 11.55
CA SER A 20 -15.40 17.83 12.24
C SER A 20 -15.75 19.03 11.35
N TYR A 21 -15.36 19.03 10.08
CA TYR A 21 -15.72 20.10 9.12
C TYR A 21 -17.20 20.10 8.79
N LEU A 22 -17.81 18.92 8.68
CA LEU A 22 -19.22 18.76 8.39
C LEU A 22 -20.06 19.30 9.55
N GLN A 23 -19.68 18.94 10.78
CA GLN A 23 -20.32 19.47 11.99
C GLN A 23 -20.21 21.00 12.06
N HIS A 24 -19.01 21.55 11.81
CA HIS A 24 -18.82 23.00 11.77
C HIS A 24 -19.68 23.68 10.70
N HIS A 25 -19.82 23.09 9.51
CA HIS A 25 -20.71 23.62 8.47
C HIS A 25 -22.17 23.66 8.93
N PHE A 26 -22.67 22.57 9.51
CA PHE A 26 -24.04 22.52 10.03
C PHE A 26 -24.27 23.48 11.19
N ASP A 27 -23.31 23.65 12.08
CA ASP A 27 -23.41 24.59 13.19
C ASP A 27 -23.40 26.04 12.69
N ASP A 28 -22.60 26.37 11.66
CA ASP A 28 -22.62 27.68 10.99
C ASP A 28 -23.98 27.94 10.32
N VAL A 29 -24.51 26.96 9.58
CA VAL A 29 -25.84 27.04 8.95
C VAL A 29 -26.94 27.26 10.00
N ARG A 30 -26.92 26.47 11.09
CA ARG A 30 -27.89 26.58 12.18
C ARG A 30 -27.81 27.95 12.87
N SER A 31 -26.60 28.47 13.09
CA SER A 31 -26.41 29.77 13.76
C SER A 31 -27.08 30.93 13.02
N THR A 32 -27.27 30.79 11.70
CA THR A 32 -27.82 31.86 10.87
C THR A 32 -29.36 31.82 10.78
N ASN A 33 -30.04 30.81 11.36
CA ASN A 33 -31.51 30.75 11.52
C ASN A 33 -32.35 31.13 10.27
N GLY A 34 -31.89 30.82 9.06
CA GLY A 34 -32.60 31.19 7.82
C GLY A 34 -32.51 32.68 7.44
N GLN A 35 -31.79 33.52 8.18
CA GLN A 35 -31.52 34.91 7.85
C GLN A 35 -30.81 35.16 6.51
N PRO A 36 -29.88 34.32 6.00
CA PRO A 36 -29.14 34.70 4.80
C PRO A 36 -29.99 34.65 3.52
N LEU A 37 -31.14 33.97 3.55
CA LEU A 37 -32.16 34.02 2.51
C LEU A 37 -33.03 35.30 2.57
N ASN A 38 -33.14 35.92 3.74
CA ASN A 38 -33.96 37.12 3.96
C ASN A 38 -33.12 38.42 4.10
N ASP A 39 -31.80 38.31 4.26
CA ASP A 39 -30.89 39.44 4.43
C ASP A 39 -30.40 39.98 3.07
N LYS A 40 -31.00 41.10 2.64
CA LYS A 40 -30.65 41.80 1.39
C LYS A 40 -29.25 42.42 1.36
N ARG A 41 -28.56 42.60 2.49
CA ARG A 41 -27.23 43.25 2.53
C ARG A 41 -26.10 42.26 2.70
N ASN A 42 -26.24 41.25 3.55
CA ASN A 42 -25.15 40.30 3.86
C ASN A 42 -25.38 38.86 3.40
N GLY A 43 -26.55 38.54 2.82
CA GLY A 43 -26.89 37.18 2.36
C GLY A 43 -25.84 36.58 1.40
N ALA A 44 -25.40 37.36 0.41
CA ALA A 44 -24.39 36.92 -0.56
C ALA A 44 -23.04 36.53 0.09
N SER A 45 -22.62 37.27 1.13
CA SER A 45 -21.37 36.98 1.84
C SER A 45 -21.45 35.66 2.63
N THR A 46 -22.62 35.37 3.21
CA THR A 46 -22.88 34.12 3.94
C THR A 46 -22.92 32.94 2.99
N MET A 47 -23.63 33.07 1.86
CA MET A 47 -23.69 32.03 0.83
C MET A 47 -22.29 31.70 0.30
N LYS A 48 -21.47 32.71 -0.01
CA LYS A 48 -20.07 32.51 -0.44
C LYS A 48 -19.22 31.79 0.61
N ARG A 49 -19.47 32.03 1.90
CA ARG A 49 -18.78 31.32 2.99
C ARG A 49 -19.18 29.85 3.02
N TRP A 50 -20.48 29.55 2.90
CA TRP A 50 -20.99 28.18 2.85
C TRP A 50 -20.55 27.42 1.60
N GLU A 51 -20.51 28.08 0.45
CA GLU A 51 -19.94 27.52 -0.79
C GLU A 51 -18.49 27.08 -0.56
N LYS A 52 -17.64 27.93 0.02
CA LYS A 52 -16.25 27.57 0.36
C LYS A 52 -16.14 26.40 1.35
N GLN A 53 -17.06 26.33 2.31
CA GLN A 53 -17.10 25.20 3.25
C GLN A 53 -17.46 23.89 2.53
N ASN A 54 -18.43 23.93 1.62
CA ASN A 54 -18.83 22.80 0.78
C ASN A 54 -17.72 22.37 -0.19
N GLU A 55 -17.03 23.32 -0.83
CA GLU A 55 -15.87 23.06 -1.67
C GLU A 55 -14.80 22.28 -0.89
N ARG A 56 -14.49 22.74 0.33
CA ARG A 56 -13.54 22.07 1.22
C ARG A 56 -14.00 20.67 1.63
N LEU A 57 -15.29 20.47 1.90
CA LEU A 57 -15.84 19.14 2.18
C LEU A 57 -15.68 18.21 0.97
N SER A 58 -15.98 18.69 -0.24
CA SER A 58 -15.79 17.92 -1.48
C SER A 58 -14.33 17.54 -1.71
N GLU A 59 -13.39 18.44 -1.41
CA GLU A 59 -11.96 18.15 -1.48
C GLU A 59 -11.54 17.06 -0.48
N LEU A 60 -12.02 17.14 0.76
CA LEU A 60 -11.76 16.13 1.79
C LEU A 60 -12.32 14.76 1.40
N GLU A 61 -13.53 14.73 0.85
CA GLU A 61 -14.16 13.51 0.35
C GLU A 61 -13.34 12.85 -0.76
N LYS A 62 -12.87 13.64 -1.74
CA LYS A 62 -11.96 13.14 -2.80
C LYS A 62 -10.67 12.57 -2.21
N ASP A 63 -10.11 13.18 -1.16
CA ASP A 63 -8.90 12.69 -0.52
C ASP A 63 -9.11 11.45 0.35
N ILE A 64 -10.29 11.29 0.94
CA ILE A 64 -10.74 10.05 1.59
C ILE A 64 -10.83 8.94 0.53
N GLU A 65 -11.49 9.21 -0.59
CA GLU A 65 -11.70 8.24 -1.67
C GLU A 65 -10.38 7.76 -2.28
N LYS A 66 -9.43 8.66 -2.53
CA LYS A 66 -8.06 8.28 -2.94
C LYS A 66 -7.39 7.32 -1.95
N THR A 67 -7.66 7.49 -0.66
CA THR A 67 -7.07 6.66 0.41
C THR A 67 -7.75 5.29 0.46
N LYS A 68 -9.07 5.23 0.32
CA LYS A 68 -9.84 3.97 0.20
C LYS A 68 -9.36 3.15 -1.00
N ASN A 69 -9.24 3.77 -2.17
CA ASN A 69 -8.67 3.14 -3.37
C ASN A 69 -7.23 2.62 -3.14
N ALA A 70 -6.40 3.36 -2.39
CA ALA A 70 -5.05 2.93 -2.07
C ALA A 70 -5.02 1.71 -1.13
N ILE A 71 -5.95 1.63 -0.18
CA ILE A 71 -6.15 0.48 0.71
C ILE A 71 -6.55 -0.74 -0.11
N GLU A 72 -7.59 -0.62 -0.94
CA GLU A 72 -8.09 -1.72 -1.77
C GLU A 72 -6.98 -2.29 -2.67
N ARG A 73 -6.20 -1.42 -3.32
CA ARG A 73 -5.04 -1.86 -4.13
C ARG A 73 -3.98 -2.59 -3.32
N GLU A 74 -3.79 -2.23 -2.05
CA GLU A 74 -2.81 -2.91 -1.19
C GLU A 74 -3.34 -4.25 -0.69
N GLU A 75 -4.61 -4.33 -0.32
CA GLU A 75 -5.30 -5.57 0.04
C GLU A 75 -5.33 -6.55 -1.14
N ALA A 76 -5.61 -6.06 -2.36
CA ALA A 76 -5.57 -6.88 -3.56
C ALA A 76 -4.17 -7.48 -3.83
N LYS A 77 -3.10 -6.74 -3.54
CA LYS A 77 -1.73 -7.28 -3.66
C LYS A 77 -1.44 -8.34 -2.60
N ILE A 78 -1.93 -8.16 -1.37
CA ILE A 78 -1.78 -9.15 -0.29
C ILE A 78 -2.55 -10.42 -0.65
N ALA A 79 -3.80 -10.30 -1.07
CA ALA A 79 -4.60 -11.43 -1.51
C ALA A 79 -3.97 -12.17 -2.70
N LYS A 80 -3.33 -11.45 -3.62
CA LYS A 80 -2.59 -12.06 -4.74
C LYS A 80 -1.38 -12.88 -4.26
N VAL A 81 -0.70 -12.41 -3.21
CA VAL A 81 0.40 -13.13 -2.59
C VAL A 81 -0.10 -14.39 -1.89
N GLU A 82 -1.18 -14.29 -1.11
CA GLU A 82 -1.76 -15.41 -0.37
C GLU A 82 -2.32 -16.50 -1.30
N LYS A 83 -2.83 -16.13 -2.47
CA LYS A 83 -3.30 -17.07 -3.50
C LYS A 83 -2.19 -17.77 -4.29
N GLN A 84 -0.93 -17.30 -4.20
CA GLN A 84 0.15 -17.89 -4.95
C GLN A 84 0.53 -19.24 -4.36
N GLU A 85 0.57 -20.29 -5.19
CA GLU A 85 1.09 -21.59 -4.78
C GLU A 85 2.61 -21.54 -4.69
N ILE A 86 3.12 -21.46 -3.46
CA ILE A 86 4.56 -21.46 -3.18
C ILE A 86 4.97 -22.87 -2.79
N PRO A 87 6.04 -23.43 -3.39
CA PRO A 87 6.55 -24.73 -2.99
C PRO A 87 6.95 -24.78 -1.51
N ASN A 88 6.70 -25.92 -0.87
CA ASN A 88 6.96 -26.13 0.55
C ASN A 88 8.42 -25.84 0.94
N PHE A 89 9.39 -26.06 0.05
CA PHE A 89 10.80 -25.78 0.34
C PHE A 89 11.14 -24.29 0.46
N LEU A 90 10.32 -23.39 -0.09
CA LEU A 90 10.52 -21.93 0.04
C LEU A 90 9.89 -21.36 1.30
N ILE A 91 8.87 -22.02 1.87
CA ILE A 91 8.14 -21.54 3.05
C ILE A 91 9.08 -21.25 4.24
N PRO A 92 10.04 -22.13 4.61
CA PRO A 92 10.96 -21.85 5.71
C PRO A 92 11.82 -20.59 5.51
N PHE A 93 12.14 -20.25 4.26
CA PHE A 93 12.91 -19.04 3.95
C PHE A 93 12.07 -17.75 4.08
N LEU A 94 10.76 -17.85 3.85
CA LEU A 94 9.83 -16.76 4.06
C LEU A 94 9.56 -16.55 5.56
N GLU A 95 9.35 -17.64 6.30
CA GLU A 95 9.11 -17.60 7.74
C GLU A 95 10.33 -17.11 8.54
N SER A 96 11.53 -17.54 8.16
CA SER A 96 12.80 -17.03 8.74
C SER A 96 13.09 -15.58 8.37
N GLY A 97 12.41 -15.05 7.33
CA GLY A 97 12.66 -13.71 6.80
C GLY A 97 13.98 -13.57 6.03
N GLU A 98 14.61 -14.69 5.63
CA GLU A 98 15.73 -14.69 4.69
C GLU A 98 15.27 -14.22 3.29
N LEU A 99 14.05 -14.61 2.91
CA LEU A 99 13.39 -14.16 1.69
C LEU A 99 12.22 -13.24 1.98
N ILE A 100 12.08 -12.23 1.14
CA ILE A 100 10.96 -11.29 1.15
C ILE A 100 10.22 -11.44 -0.18
N GLN A 101 8.99 -11.93 -0.12
CA GLN A 101 8.16 -12.11 -1.31
C GLN A 101 7.69 -10.77 -1.88
N TRP A 102 7.74 -10.64 -3.20
CA TRP A 102 7.35 -9.40 -3.86
C TRP A 102 5.85 -9.32 -4.11
N ARG A 103 5.17 -8.42 -3.39
CA ARG A 103 3.71 -8.18 -3.53
C ARG A 103 3.19 -7.92 -4.96
N LYS A 104 4.01 -7.34 -5.86
CA LYS A 104 3.59 -7.08 -7.25
C LYS A 104 3.67 -8.33 -8.13
N TYR A 105 4.68 -9.15 -7.91
CA TYR A 105 4.98 -10.38 -8.64
C TYR A 105 5.28 -11.48 -7.62
N PRO A 106 4.26 -12.17 -7.07
CA PRO A 106 4.41 -13.08 -5.94
C PRO A 106 5.36 -14.25 -6.18
N ASN A 107 5.60 -14.62 -7.44
CA ASN A 107 6.57 -15.64 -7.81
C ASN A 107 8.05 -15.16 -7.74
N ARG A 108 8.29 -13.92 -7.31
CA ARG A 108 9.62 -13.32 -7.18
C ARG A 108 9.92 -12.97 -5.74
N PHE A 109 11.18 -13.18 -5.35
CA PHE A 109 11.66 -13.05 -3.98
C PHE A 109 12.92 -12.20 -3.94
N PHE A 110 13.01 -11.36 -2.92
CA PHE A 110 14.21 -10.61 -2.57
C PHE A 110 14.94 -11.31 -1.43
N VAL A 111 16.26 -11.21 -1.42
CA VAL A 111 17.08 -11.73 -0.34
C VAL A 111 17.31 -10.61 0.67
N ARG A 112 17.09 -10.87 1.95
CA ARG A 112 17.33 -9.89 3.01
C ARG A 112 18.81 -9.48 3.03
N GLY A 113 19.07 -8.17 3.08
CA GLY A 113 20.43 -7.62 3.06
C GLY A 113 21.06 -7.50 1.67
N VAL A 114 20.31 -7.79 0.60
CA VAL A 114 20.75 -7.61 -0.79
C VAL A 114 19.83 -6.60 -1.47
N GLU A 115 20.41 -5.51 -1.98
CA GLU A 115 19.62 -4.41 -2.56
C GLU A 115 19.00 -4.75 -3.91
N LYS A 116 19.72 -5.56 -4.69
CA LYS A 116 19.37 -5.93 -6.07
C LYS A 116 19.46 -7.44 -6.23
N GLY A 117 18.99 -7.94 -7.36
CA GLY A 117 18.87 -9.37 -7.57
C GLY A 117 17.53 -9.90 -7.05
N ARG A 118 16.97 -10.84 -7.81
CA ARG A 118 15.69 -11.48 -7.51
C ARG A 118 15.82 -12.97 -7.77
N ILE A 119 15.31 -13.75 -6.84
CA ILE A 119 15.07 -15.17 -7.05
C ILE A 119 13.66 -15.31 -7.60
N ILE A 120 13.49 -16.15 -8.61
CA ILE A 120 12.23 -16.33 -9.33
C ILE A 120 11.89 -17.80 -9.27
N TRP A 121 10.69 -18.10 -8.76
CA TRP A 121 10.06 -19.39 -8.95
C TRP A 121 9.26 -19.35 -10.25
N ASP A 122 9.60 -20.25 -11.18
CA ASP A 122 8.81 -20.45 -12.39
C ASP A 122 7.97 -21.72 -12.24
N GLU A 123 6.68 -21.55 -12.02
CA GLU A 123 5.71 -22.64 -11.84
C GLU A 123 5.62 -23.55 -13.06
N LYS A 124 5.84 -23.01 -14.27
CA LYS A 124 5.70 -23.79 -15.52
C LYS A 124 6.85 -24.75 -15.70
N THR A 125 8.06 -24.29 -15.42
CA THR A 125 9.27 -25.09 -15.59
C THR A 125 9.70 -25.79 -14.31
N GLN A 126 9.06 -25.46 -13.18
CA GLN A 126 9.40 -25.89 -11.82
C GLN A 126 10.88 -25.61 -11.48
N LYS A 127 11.41 -24.50 -12.01
CA LYS A 127 12.81 -24.12 -11.85
C LYS A 127 12.99 -22.85 -11.06
N VAL A 128 14.11 -22.80 -10.35
CA VAL A 128 14.57 -21.63 -9.60
C VAL A 128 15.52 -20.82 -10.48
N LEU A 129 15.05 -19.66 -10.91
CA LEU A 129 15.79 -18.72 -11.75
C LEU A 129 16.27 -17.52 -10.95
N CYS A 130 17.28 -16.81 -11.46
CA CYS A 130 17.69 -15.53 -10.90
C CYS A 130 17.66 -14.43 -11.97
N SER A 131 17.40 -13.20 -11.53
CA SER A 131 17.42 -12.01 -12.39
C SER A 131 18.07 -10.86 -11.65
N TYR A 132 18.66 -9.91 -12.38
CA TYR A 132 19.35 -8.73 -11.83
C TYR A 132 20.52 -9.01 -10.86
N HIS A 133 21.03 -10.25 -10.81
CA HIS A 133 22.17 -10.62 -9.95
C HIS A 133 23.46 -9.87 -10.34
N LYS A 134 23.63 -9.51 -11.62
CA LYS A 134 24.77 -8.71 -12.12
C LYS A 134 24.74 -7.25 -11.66
N SER A 135 23.58 -6.76 -11.22
CA SER A 135 23.41 -5.38 -10.78
C SER A 135 23.66 -5.21 -9.28
N ILE A 136 23.98 -6.30 -8.56
CA ILE A 136 24.28 -6.26 -7.13
C ILE A 136 25.55 -5.41 -6.92
N PRO A 137 25.51 -4.38 -6.06
CA PRO A 137 26.59 -3.39 -6.00
C PRO A 137 27.86 -3.94 -5.32
N ASN A 138 27.71 -4.78 -4.29
CA ASN A 138 28.82 -5.19 -3.43
C ASN A 138 29.05 -6.71 -3.49
N GLN A 139 30.31 -7.13 -3.41
CA GLN A 139 30.70 -8.54 -3.41
C GLN A 139 30.13 -9.31 -2.19
N GLU A 140 30.03 -8.65 -1.05
CA GLU A 140 29.42 -9.22 0.17
C GLU A 140 27.93 -9.54 -0.06
N GLN A 141 27.18 -8.57 -0.59
CA GLN A 141 25.76 -8.75 -0.95
C GLN A 141 25.61 -9.86 -2.00
N TYR A 142 26.51 -9.91 -2.99
CA TYR A 142 26.51 -10.96 -4.00
C TYR A 142 26.75 -12.35 -3.39
N THR A 143 27.65 -12.45 -2.42
CA THR A 143 27.96 -13.71 -1.72
C THR A 143 26.77 -14.20 -0.91
N ILE A 144 26.06 -13.30 -0.21
CA ILE A 144 24.81 -13.61 0.50
C ILE A 144 23.74 -14.11 -0.48
N PHE A 145 23.51 -13.36 -1.57
CA PHE A 145 22.54 -13.73 -2.61
C PHE A 145 22.87 -15.11 -3.20
N ARG A 146 24.13 -15.32 -3.57
CA ARG A 146 24.63 -16.57 -4.15
C ARG A 146 24.40 -17.75 -3.21
N LYS A 147 24.77 -17.61 -1.93
CA LYS A 147 24.61 -18.66 -0.92
C LYS A 147 23.16 -19.11 -0.80
N ILE A 148 22.23 -18.16 -0.68
CA ILE A 148 20.81 -18.45 -0.56
C ILE A 148 20.26 -19.06 -1.85
N PHE A 149 20.63 -18.51 -3.00
CA PHE A 149 20.20 -19.03 -4.30
C PHE A 149 20.60 -20.50 -4.52
N TYR A 150 21.86 -20.87 -4.23
CA TYR A 150 22.31 -22.25 -4.39
C TYR A 150 21.67 -23.19 -3.37
N LYS A 151 21.49 -22.75 -2.11
CA LYS A 151 20.77 -23.54 -1.09
C LYS A 151 19.34 -23.86 -1.54
N ILE A 152 18.65 -22.89 -2.15
CA ILE A 152 17.30 -23.09 -2.69
C ILE A 152 17.32 -24.04 -3.90
N LYS A 153 18.28 -23.89 -4.82
CA LYS A 153 18.42 -24.80 -5.97
C LYS A 153 18.69 -26.25 -5.56
N GLU A 154 19.51 -26.44 -4.54
CA GLU A 154 19.82 -27.75 -3.98
C GLU A 154 18.56 -28.42 -3.42
N LEU A 155 17.75 -27.67 -2.66
CA LEU A 155 16.47 -28.15 -2.13
C LEU A 155 15.45 -28.45 -3.24
N ASN A 156 15.48 -27.73 -4.36
CA ASN A 156 14.66 -28.02 -5.53
C ASN A 156 15.10 -29.31 -6.27
N GLY A 157 16.29 -29.84 -5.98
CA GLY A 157 16.82 -31.02 -6.65
C GLY A 157 17.43 -30.76 -8.04
N GLU A 158 17.67 -29.49 -8.42
CA GLU A 158 18.28 -29.12 -9.71
C GLU A 158 19.79 -29.39 -9.81
N ASN A 159 20.40 -29.95 -8.76
CA ASN A 159 21.82 -30.32 -8.72
C ASN A 159 22.08 -31.79 -9.13
N LYS A 160 21.15 -32.44 -9.85
CA LYS A 160 21.35 -33.76 -10.48
C LYS A 160 21.52 -33.64 -11.98
#